data_AF-A0A2V9JSY1-F1
#
_entry.id   AF-A0A2V9JSY1-F1
#
_cell.length_a   1.000
_cell.length_b   1.000
_cell.length_c   1.000
_cell.angle_alpha   90.00
_cell.angle_beta   90.00
_cell.angle_gamma   90.00
#
_symmetry.space_group_name_H-M   'P 1'
#
loop_
_entity.id
_entity.type
_entity.pdbx_description
1 polymer ?
#
loop_
_entity_poly.entity_id
_entity_poly.type
_entity_poly.pdbx_seq_one_letter_code
_entity_poly.pdbx_strand_id
1 'polypeptide(L)'
;MVKAAKDNLKVVARLRDGNTIKGYLDAPPMEDFGSLFLDTPHSLPQEIRLHCVGSDETLSLSLDSLKALFFVKSFEGRKNYREVKFFEKNPPIKGLWVRLKFYDEEYLEGIVRNSVQFLLDQGFFLKPPDLQSNNEILYVIKNSLVDFRVLGVSTEY
;
A
#
# COMPACT_ATOMS: atom_id res chain seq x y z
N MET A 1 -3.65 -27.00 21.51
CA MET A 1 -2.87 -27.33 20.30
C MET A 1 -3.20 -26.29 19.23
N VAL A 2 -2.15 -25.64 18.73
CA VAL A 2 -2.02 -24.80 17.52
C VAL A 2 -3.20 -23.86 17.21
N LYS A 3 -3.12 -22.63 17.73
CA LYS A 3 -3.88 -21.49 17.19
C LYS A 3 -3.40 -21.32 15.75
N ALA A 4 -4.29 -21.56 14.78
CA ALA A 4 -3.99 -21.43 13.35
C ALA A 4 -3.25 -20.10 13.12
N ALA A 5 -2.10 -20.16 12.45
CA ALA A 5 -1.38 -18.98 12.00
C ALA A 5 -2.35 -18.17 11.12
N LYS A 6 -2.96 -17.13 11.70
CA LYS A 6 -3.72 -16.14 10.97
C LYS A 6 -2.74 -15.61 9.93
N ASP A 7 -3.03 -15.78 8.63
CA ASP A 7 -2.12 -15.42 7.54
C ASP A 7 -1.63 -13.98 7.74
N ASN A 8 -0.41 -13.82 8.27
CA ASN A 8 0.11 -12.49 8.54
C ASN A 8 0.36 -11.80 7.19
N LEU A 9 -0.13 -10.57 7.05
CA LEU A 9 0.06 -9.81 5.82
C LEU A 9 1.56 -9.57 5.58
N LYS A 10 2.07 -10.06 4.44
CA LYS A 10 3.45 -9.83 4.03
C LYS A 10 3.60 -8.39 3.56
N VAL A 11 4.56 -7.69 4.14
CA VAL A 11 4.80 -6.28 3.86
C VAL A 11 6.26 -6.04 3.55
N VAL A 12 6.49 -5.24 2.52
CA VAL A 12 7.78 -4.63 2.22
C VAL A 12 7.67 -3.16 2.58
N ALA A 13 8.30 -2.76 3.68
CA ALA A 13 8.38 -1.37 4.11
C ALA A 13 9.54 -0.69 3.41
N ARG A 14 9.24 0.36 2.63
CA ARG A 14 10.26 1.22 2.02
C ARG A 14 10.44 2.43 2.90
N LEU A 15 11.64 2.60 3.45
CA LEU A 15 11.98 3.73 4.31
C LEU A 15 12.37 4.94 3.46
N ARG A 16 12.31 6.13 4.07
CA ARG A 16 12.66 7.39 3.40
C ARG A 16 14.14 7.51 3.06
N ASP A 17 15.00 6.83 3.83
CA ASP A 17 16.44 6.74 3.63
C ASP A 17 16.83 5.81 2.46
N GLY A 18 15.86 5.17 1.81
CA GLY A 18 16.07 4.22 0.72
C GLY A 18 16.29 2.77 1.17
N ASN A 19 16.25 2.49 2.48
CA ASN A 19 16.30 1.13 3.00
C ASN A 19 14.95 0.41 2.81
N THR A 20 15.01 -0.92 2.82
CA THR A 20 13.82 -1.77 2.74
C THR A 20 13.83 -2.80 3.84
N ILE A 21 12.71 -2.93 4.55
CA ILE A 21 12.48 -3.96 5.55
C ILE A 21 11.39 -4.88 5.05
N LYS A 22 11.63 -6.19 5.06
CA LYS A 22 10.63 -7.20 4.72
C LYS A 22 10.15 -7.86 6.00
N GLY A 23 8.84 -7.93 6.17
CA GLY A 23 8.26 -8.45 7.38
C GLY A 23 6.80 -8.79 7.26
N TYR A 24 6.24 -9.16 8.39
CA TYR A 24 4.83 -9.45 8.56
C TYR A 24 4.23 -8.36 9.45
N LEU A 25 3.13 -7.76 9.00
CA LEU A 25 2.48 -6.70 9.77
C LEU A 25 1.73 -7.27 10.96
N ASP A 26 2.05 -6.77 12.15
CA ASP A 26 1.31 -7.09 13.37
C ASP A 26 -0.05 -6.39 13.35
N ALA A 27 -1.11 -7.12 13.68
CA ALA A 27 -2.47 -6.57 13.81
C ALA A 27 -2.89 -5.71 12.60
N PRO A 28 -3.09 -6.33 11.42
CA PRO A 28 -3.47 -5.59 10.23
C PRO A 28 -4.81 -4.86 10.46
N PRO A 29 -4.97 -3.60 10.00
CA PRO A 29 -6.19 -2.83 10.18
C PRO A 29 -7.38 -3.32 9.34
N MET A 30 -7.17 -4.33 8.49
CA MET A 30 -8.17 -4.88 7.56
C MET A 30 -8.15 -6.41 7.60
N GLU A 31 -9.31 -7.02 7.34
CA GLU A 31 -9.41 -8.48 7.17
C GLU A 31 -9.02 -8.91 5.75
N ASP A 32 -9.46 -8.13 4.75
CA ASP A 32 -9.12 -8.32 3.35
C ASP A 32 -8.93 -6.97 2.63
N PHE A 33 -8.25 -6.99 1.48
CA PHE A 33 -7.99 -5.78 0.70
C PHE A 33 -9.21 -5.23 -0.06
N GLY A 34 -10.28 -6.01 -0.23
CA GLY A 34 -11.51 -5.59 -0.90
C GLY A 34 -12.31 -4.61 -0.05
N SER A 35 -12.44 -4.90 1.25
CA SER A 35 -13.10 -4.05 2.26
C SER A 35 -12.56 -2.62 2.30
N LEU A 36 -11.25 -2.42 2.04
CA LEU A 36 -10.60 -1.11 2.01
C LEU A 36 -11.27 -0.08 1.09
N PHE A 37 -11.95 -0.55 0.04
CA PHE A 37 -12.59 0.30 -0.96
C PHE A 37 -14.12 0.29 -0.90
N LEU A 38 -14.70 -0.56 -0.05
CA LEU A 38 -16.15 -0.73 0.09
C LEU A 38 -16.65 -0.18 1.44
N ASP A 39 -15.96 -0.47 2.53
CA ASP A 39 -16.43 -0.26 3.90
C ASP A 39 -15.90 1.04 4.53
N THR A 40 -15.91 1.08 5.87
CA THR A 40 -15.38 2.13 6.74
C THR A 40 -13.95 2.51 6.34
N PRO A 41 -13.55 3.79 6.38
CA PRO A 41 -12.18 4.16 6.07
C PRO A 41 -11.20 3.48 7.03
N HIS A 42 -10.17 2.82 6.48
CA HIS A 42 -9.09 2.22 7.25
C HIS A 42 -7.84 3.09 7.15
N SER A 43 -7.14 3.23 8.27
CA SER A 43 -5.87 3.93 8.39
C SER A 43 -4.85 3.07 9.15
N LEU A 44 -3.57 3.38 9.00
CA LEU A 44 -2.53 2.78 9.84
C LEU A 44 -2.24 3.67 11.06
N PRO A 45 -1.95 3.08 12.23
CA PRO A 45 -1.48 3.83 13.38
C PRO A 45 -0.13 4.48 13.10
N GLN A 46 0.21 5.53 13.87
CA GLN A 46 1.49 6.26 13.73
C GLN A 46 2.71 5.36 13.84
N GLU A 47 2.61 4.32 14.67
CA GLU A 47 3.63 3.29 14.82
C GLU A 47 3.05 1.96 14.38
N ILE A 48 3.75 1.30 13.46
CA ILE A 48 3.45 -0.06 13.03
C ILE A 48 4.55 -1.01 13.54
N ARG A 49 4.19 -2.27 13.76
CA ARG A 49 5.15 -3.31 14.14
C ARG A 49 5.27 -4.33 13.01
N LEU A 50 6.52 -4.65 12.67
CA LEU A 50 6.85 -5.64 11.67
C LEU A 50 7.71 -6.74 12.28
N HIS A 51 7.22 -7.98 12.25
CA HIS A 51 8.05 -9.16 12.47
C HIS A 51 8.94 -9.37 11.24
N CYS A 52 10.26 -9.28 11.39
CA CYS A 52 11.19 -9.31 10.27
C CYS A 52 11.29 -10.71 9.62
N VAL A 53 11.41 -10.77 8.30
CA VAL A 53 11.64 -12.04 7.60
C VAL A 53 13.03 -12.57 7.92
N GLY A 54 13.11 -13.84 8.32
CA GLY A 54 14.38 -14.52 8.59
C GLY A 54 15.04 -14.15 9.92
N SER A 55 14.34 -13.39 10.78
CA SER A 55 14.75 -13.04 12.13
C SER A 55 13.55 -13.19 13.08
N ASP A 56 13.80 -13.39 14.38
CA ASP A 56 12.74 -13.35 15.41
C ASP A 56 12.55 -11.90 15.96
N GLU A 57 13.18 -10.94 15.31
CA GLU A 57 13.13 -9.52 15.67
C GLU A 57 11.81 -8.88 15.21
N THR A 58 11.23 -8.06 16.11
CA THR A 58 10.07 -7.22 15.82
C THR A 58 10.50 -5.76 15.86
N LEU A 59 10.33 -5.05 14.75
CA LEU A 59 10.68 -3.64 14.64
C LEU A 59 9.43 -2.76 14.77
N SER A 60 9.51 -1.72 15.60
CA SER A 60 8.53 -0.63 15.59
C SER A 60 8.99 0.45 14.62
N LEU A 61 8.15 0.80 13.65
CA LEU A 61 8.43 1.81 12.63
C LEU A 61 7.38 2.92 12.69
N SER A 62 7.84 4.17 12.76
CA SER A 62 6.97 5.33 12.60
C SER A 62 6.59 5.52 11.13
N LEU A 63 5.33 5.88 10.86
CA LEU A 63 4.89 6.21 9.50
C LEU A 63 5.70 7.35 8.87
N ASP A 64 6.21 8.29 9.70
CA ASP A 64 7.03 9.41 9.22
C ASP A 64 8.38 8.97 8.65
N SER A 65 8.90 7.79 9.05
CA SER A 65 10.15 7.25 8.51
C SER A 65 9.95 6.49 7.20
N LEU A 66 8.69 6.28 6.78
CA LEU A 66 8.34 5.45 5.63
C LEU A 66 8.07 6.30 4.37
N LYS A 67 8.51 5.77 3.23
CA LYS A 67 8.04 6.19 1.92
C LYS A 67 6.64 5.63 1.66
N ALA A 68 6.53 4.31 1.78
CA ALA A 68 5.30 3.55 1.59
C ALA A 68 5.46 2.12 2.16
N LEU A 69 4.34 1.47 2.42
CA LEU A 69 4.26 0.03 2.71
C LEU A 69 3.67 -0.67 1.51
N PHE A 70 4.32 -1.73 1.05
CA PHE A 70 3.86 -2.55 -0.07
C PHE A 70 3.38 -3.88 0.49
N PHE A 71 2.08 -4.13 0.40
CA PHE A 71 1.48 -5.43 0.75
C PHE A 71 1.66 -6.36 -0.43
N VAL A 72 2.36 -7.48 -0.23
CA VAL A 72 2.85 -8.32 -1.32
C VAL A 72 2.37 -9.76 -1.23
N LYS A 73 2.16 -10.40 -2.38
CA LYS A 73 1.84 -11.83 -2.46
C LYS A 73 3.01 -12.70 -1.97
N SER A 74 4.23 -12.34 -2.39
CA SER A 74 5.49 -12.97 -1.95
C SER A 74 6.64 -11.97 -1.77
N PHE A 75 7.66 -12.34 -0.98
CA PHE A 75 8.84 -11.49 -0.76
C PHE A 75 9.86 -11.55 -1.91
N GLU A 76 9.81 -12.62 -2.70
CA GLU A 76 10.64 -12.85 -3.88
C GLU A 76 10.10 -12.09 -5.10
N GLY A 77 8.78 -11.87 -5.13
CA GLY A 77 8.07 -11.35 -6.28
C GLY A 77 8.21 -12.24 -7.52
N ARG A 78 7.89 -11.67 -8.69
CA ARG A 78 8.08 -12.32 -9.99
C ARG A 78 9.20 -11.61 -10.75
N LYS A 79 10.42 -12.14 -10.68
CA LYS A 79 11.63 -11.52 -11.25
C LYS A 79 11.52 -11.16 -12.74
N ASN A 80 10.74 -11.92 -13.50
CA ASN A 80 10.57 -11.73 -14.95
C ASN A 80 9.33 -10.90 -15.32
N TYR A 81 8.53 -10.48 -14.33
CA TYR A 81 7.31 -9.73 -14.56
C TYR A 81 7.60 -8.23 -14.44
N ARG A 82 7.26 -7.47 -15.48
CA ARG A 82 7.33 -6.01 -15.46
C ARG A 82 5.96 -5.47 -15.12
N GLU A 83 5.82 -5.02 -13.87
CA GLU A 83 4.56 -4.49 -13.39
C GLU A 83 4.16 -3.23 -14.17
N VAL A 84 2.89 -3.18 -14.57
CA VAL A 84 2.32 -2.00 -15.19
C VAL A 84 2.01 -0.99 -14.07
N LYS A 85 2.69 0.16 -14.10
CA LYS A 85 2.54 1.22 -13.08
C LYS A 85 1.58 2.34 -13.50
N PHE A 86 0.88 2.17 -14.61
CA PHE A 86 -0.03 3.14 -15.20
C PHE A 86 -1.32 2.47 -15.68
N PHE A 87 -2.41 3.21 -15.82
CA PHE A 87 -3.63 2.67 -16.37
C PHE A 87 -3.54 2.52 -17.89
N GLU A 88 -4.04 1.39 -18.40
CA GLU A 88 -4.50 1.31 -19.80
C GLU A 88 -5.75 2.21 -19.97
N LYS A 89 -6.14 2.60 -21.18
CA LYS A 89 -7.28 3.53 -21.36
C LYS A 89 -8.57 2.97 -20.72
N ASN A 90 -9.17 3.73 -19.80
CA ASN A 90 -10.47 3.48 -19.16
C ASN A 90 -10.60 2.13 -18.41
N PRO A 91 -9.77 1.86 -17.37
CA PRO A 91 -9.95 0.69 -16.52
C PRO A 91 -11.34 0.68 -15.88
N PRO A 92 -12.09 -0.43 -15.90
CA PRO A 92 -13.44 -0.49 -15.31
C PRO A 92 -13.38 -0.65 -13.78
N ILE A 93 -12.54 0.14 -13.10
CA ILE A 93 -12.31 0.03 -11.66
C ILE A 93 -12.78 1.30 -10.96
N LYS A 94 -13.72 1.13 -10.03
CA LYS A 94 -14.35 2.21 -9.26
C LYS A 94 -13.35 2.92 -8.35
N GLY A 95 -13.49 4.25 -8.22
CA GLY A 95 -12.65 5.08 -7.34
C GLY A 95 -12.05 6.30 -8.04
N LEU A 96 -11.14 6.98 -7.33
CA LEU A 96 -10.33 8.06 -7.90
C LEU A 96 -9.06 7.47 -8.50
N TRP A 97 -8.85 7.73 -9.79
CA TRP A 97 -7.62 7.33 -10.47
C TRP A 97 -6.61 8.44 -10.30
N VAL A 98 -5.43 8.09 -9.81
CA VAL A 98 -4.42 9.07 -9.42
C VAL A 98 -3.07 8.72 -10.02
N ARG A 99 -2.26 9.74 -10.28
CA ARG A 99 -0.83 9.63 -10.51
C ARG A 99 -0.10 10.32 -9.37
N LEU A 100 0.83 9.61 -8.77
CA LEU A 100 1.68 10.05 -7.69
C LEU A 100 3.10 10.28 -8.21
N LYS A 101 3.76 11.31 -7.71
CA LYS A 101 5.22 11.48 -7.81
C LYS A 101 5.81 11.51 -6.41
N PHE A 102 6.75 10.61 -6.14
CA PHE A 102 7.51 10.58 -4.89
C PHE A 102 8.71 11.54 -4.94
N TYR A 103 9.25 11.89 -3.77
CA TYR A 103 10.43 12.77 -3.66
C TYR A 103 11.70 12.21 -4.32
N ASP A 104 11.74 10.90 -4.60
CA ASP A 104 12.86 10.22 -5.27
C ASP A 104 12.62 10.05 -6.79
N GLU A 105 11.74 10.88 -7.36
CA GLU A 105 11.41 10.91 -8.79
C GLU A 105 10.70 9.65 -9.32
N GLU A 106 10.31 8.72 -8.45
CA GLU A 106 9.46 7.59 -8.84
C GLU A 106 8.01 8.03 -9.06
N TYR A 107 7.39 7.47 -10.09
CA TYR A 107 5.97 7.64 -10.39
C TYR A 107 5.20 6.34 -10.15
N LEU A 108 3.96 6.50 -9.68
CA LEU A 108 3.02 5.40 -9.50
C LEU A 108 1.60 5.89 -9.82
N GLU A 109 0.87 5.16 -10.64
CA GLU A 109 -0.57 5.32 -10.72
C GLU A 109 -1.29 4.27 -9.89
N GLY A 110 -2.54 4.56 -9.53
CA GLY A 110 -3.39 3.63 -8.84
C GLY A 110 -4.72 4.23 -8.49
N ILE A 111 -5.50 3.47 -7.73
CA ILE A 111 -6.86 3.80 -7.37
C ILE A 111 -6.93 4.03 -5.88
N VAL A 112 -7.52 5.15 -5.50
CA VAL A 112 -7.76 5.51 -4.09
C VAL A 112 -9.26 5.67 -3.84
N ARG A 113 -9.68 5.37 -2.62
CA ARG A 113 -11.06 5.60 -2.18
C ARG A 113 -11.31 7.09 -2.02
N ASN A 114 -12.37 7.61 -2.65
CA ASN A 114 -12.81 8.99 -2.44
C ASN A 114 -13.50 9.11 -1.07
N SER A 115 -12.77 9.59 -0.06
CA SER A 115 -13.30 9.71 1.30
C SER A 115 -12.71 10.91 2.02
N VAL A 116 -13.39 11.39 3.06
CA VAL A 116 -12.86 12.46 3.93
C VAL A 116 -11.57 12.00 4.62
N GLN A 117 -11.48 10.73 5.00
CA GLN A 117 -10.29 10.19 5.65
C GLN A 117 -9.05 10.27 4.75
N PHE A 118 -9.22 10.09 3.43
CA PHE A 118 -8.14 10.31 2.46
C PHE A 118 -7.57 11.73 2.55
N LEU A 119 -8.31 12.74 3.00
CA LEU A 119 -7.80 14.10 3.23
C LEU A 119 -7.12 14.25 4.60
N LEU A 120 -7.65 13.60 5.63
CA LEU A 120 -7.22 13.79 7.03
C LEU A 120 -6.02 12.94 7.46
N ASP A 121 -5.89 11.72 6.96
CA ASP A 121 -4.83 10.80 7.39
C ASP A 121 -3.43 11.19 6.90
N GLN A 122 -2.40 10.69 7.58
CA GLN A 122 -1.00 10.84 7.12
C GLN A 122 -0.71 10.09 5.81
N GLY A 123 -1.49 9.06 5.51
CA GLY A 123 -1.33 8.23 4.33
C GLY A 123 -2.66 7.72 3.80
N PHE A 124 -2.60 6.87 2.78
CA PHE A 124 -3.80 6.27 2.20
C PHE A 124 -3.47 4.95 1.50
N PHE A 125 -4.47 4.08 1.41
CA PHE A 125 -4.38 2.88 0.62
C PHE A 125 -4.54 3.19 -0.87
N LEU A 126 -3.67 2.61 -1.69
CA LEU A 126 -3.66 2.69 -3.13
C LEU A 126 -3.65 1.29 -3.72
N LYS A 127 -4.62 1.02 -4.59
CA LYS A 127 -4.65 -0.21 -5.39
C LYS A 127 -3.86 0.01 -6.68
N PRO A 128 -2.84 -0.80 -6.97
CA PRO A 128 -2.08 -0.67 -8.22
C PRO A 128 -2.98 -1.01 -9.42
N PRO A 129 -2.68 -0.44 -10.61
CA PRO A 129 -3.47 -0.67 -11.83
C PRO A 129 -3.33 -2.10 -12.36
N ASP A 130 -2.25 -2.78 -11.99
CA ASP A 130 -1.89 -4.10 -12.46
C ASP A 130 -2.32 -5.20 -11.48
N LEU A 131 -3.35 -5.97 -11.84
CA LEU A 131 -3.85 -7.08 -11.03
C LEU A 131 -2.86 -8.27 -10.95
N GLN A 132 -1.95 -8.39 -11.90
CA GLN A 132 -0.92 -9.44 -11.93
C GLN A 132 0.35 -9.05 -11.17
N SER A 133 0.46 -7.78 -10.74
CA SER A 133 1.51 -7.27 -9.86
C SER A 133 1.67 -8.15 -8.61
N ASN A 134 2.90 -8.19 -8.09
CA ASN A 134 3.16 -8.78 -6.78
C ASN A 134 2.62 -7.90 -5.66
N ASN A 135 2.51 -6.59 -5.90
CA ASN A 135 1.89 -5.64 -5.00
C ASN A 135 0.36 -5.80 -5.07
N GLU A 136 -0.24 -6.16 -3.95
CA GLU A 136 -1.70 -6.27 -3.83
C GLU A 136 -2.31 -4.91 -3.53
N ILE A 137 -1.73 -4.22 -2.56
CA ILE A 137 -2.10 -2.90 -2.09
C ILE A 137 -0.85 -2.18 -1.63
N LEU A 138 -0.86 -0.86 -1.71
CA LEU A 138 0.13 0.00 -1.10
C LEU A 138 -0.54 0.87 -0.04
N TYR A 139 0.17 1.16 1.05
CA TYR A 139 -0.13 2.30 1.90
C TYR A 139 0.91 3.39 1.66
N VAL A 140 0.49 4.49 1.06
CA VAL A 140 1.36 5.59 0.65
C VAL A 140 1.38 6.65 1.74
N ILE A 141 2.57 7.10 2.15
CA ILE A 141 2.74 8.21 3.09
C ILE A 141 2.71 9.53 2.31
N LYS A 142 1.78 10.44 2.65
CA LYS A 142 1.59 11.70 1.92
C LYS A 142 2.83 12.58 1.94
N ASN A 143 3.54 12.61 3.06
CA ASN A 143 4.77 13.40 3.22
C ASN A 143 5.92 12.91 2.32
N SER A 144 5.75 11.76 1.65
CA SER A 144 6.69 11.21 0.68
C SER A 144 6.35 11.60 -0.76
N LEU A 145 5.27 12.36 -0.98
CA LEU A 145 4.83 12.83 -2.29
C LEU A 145 5.26 14.28 -2.55
N VAL A 146 5.65 14.55 -3.79
CA VAL A 146 5.91 15.90 -4.30
C VAL A 146 4.88 16.35 -5.34
N ASP A 147 4.09 15.41 -5.89
CA ASP A 147 2.98 15.70 -6.79
C ASP A 147 1.88 14.65 -6.62
N PHE A 148 0.62 15.09 -6.73
CA PHE A 148 -0.56 14.24 -6.71
C PHE A 148 -1.54 14.75 -7.77
N ARG A 149 -1.85 13.93 -8.77
CA ARG A 149 -2.78 14.29 -9.84
C ARG A 149 -3.94 13.33 -9.89
N VAL A 150 -5.15 13.87 -9.95
CA VAL A 150 -6.35 13.09 -10.28
C VAL A 150 -6.42 12.98 -11.80
N LEU A 151 -6.43 11.75 -12.31
CA LEU A 151 -6.53 11.42 -13.73
C LEU A 151 -7.99 11.24 -14.17
N GLY A 152 -8.85 10.81 -13.23
CA GLY A 152 -10.25 10.56 -13.50
C GLY A 152 -10.99 10.05 -12.26
N VAL A 153 -12.30 9.92 -12.41
CA VAL A 153 -13.19 9.31 -11.41
C VAL A 153 -14.11 8.31 -12.11
N SER A 154 -14.24 7.13 -11.54
CA SER A 154 -15.24 6.14 -11.97
C SER A 154 -16.24 5.95 -10.84
N THR A 155 -17.46 6.45 -11.03
CA THR A 155 -18.54 6.43 -10.03
C THR A 155 -19.57 5.35 -10.33
N GLU A 156 -19.81 4.48 -9.36
CA GLU A 156 -21.13 3.97 -8.99
C GLU A 156 -21.05 3.61 -7.50
N TYR A 157 -21.68 4.44 -6.67
CA TYR A 157 -21.83 4.25 -5.23
C TYR A 157 -22.83 3.12 -4.95
#